data_AF-A0A960JQH2-F1
#
_entry.id   AF-A0A960JQH2-F1
#
_cell.length_a   1.000
_cell.length_b   1.000
_cell.length_c   1.000
_cell.angle_alpha   90.00
_cell.angle_beta   90.00
_cell.angle_gamma   90.00
#
_symmetry.space_group_name_H-M   'P 1'
#
loop_
_entity.id
_entity.type
_entity.pdbx_description
1 polymer ?
#
loop_
_entity_poly.entity_id
_entity_poly.type
_entity_poly.pdbx_seq_one_letter_code
_entity_poly.pdbx_strand_id
1 'polypeptide(L)'
;MSMLVTYHALSPTEAERVQQLDPDAMDDWLDRRDGACSIDLDKAWHGLHFTLTGSAWDTSGSLGDLVLGGDEFGEDLGYGPPRWLAAERVATLSAELDDLSVGDFAQRIDFTQLEAQAIYPPIWGRADEQADLTNLLVEAYGQLREEFRRAASAGDGFVVVML
;
A
#
# COMPACT_ATOMS: atom_id res chain seq x y z
N MET A 1 -10.33 3.28 16.14
CA MET A 1 -9.09 2.64 15.68
C MET A 1 -8.66 3.33 14.40
N SER A 2 -7.34 3.44 14.16
CA SER A 2 -6.82 3.94 12.87
C SER A 2 -6.73 2.76 11.91
N MET A 3 -6.75 3.01 10.61
CA MET A 3 -6.59 1.99 9.57
C MET A 3 -5.30 2.32 8.81
N LEU A 4 -4.29 1.47 8.98
CA LEU A 4 -2.94 1.64 8.45
C LEU A 4 -2.63 0.55 7.43
N VAL A 5 -1.71 0.80 6.50
CA VAL A 5 -1.23 -0.23 5.57
C VAL A 5 0.28 -0.35 5.61
N THR A 6 0.76 -1.56 5.83
CA THR A 6 2.19 -1.91 5.80
C THR A 6 2.49 -2.97 4.74
N TYR A 7 3.71 -2.94 4.22
CA TYR A 7 4.23 -3.92 3.27
C TYR A 7 5.46 -4.59 3.85
N HIS A 8 5.51 -5.90 3.72
CA HIS A 8 6.61 -6.73 4.18
C HIS A 8 7.18 -7.50 3.00
N ALA A 9 8.35 -7.09 2.50
CA ALA A 9 9.04 -7.80 1.43
C ALA A 9 9.43 -9.21 1.89
N LEU A 10 9.18 -10.19 1.03
CA LEU A 10 9.49 -11.59 1.26
C LEU A 10 9.88 -12.28 -0.05
N SER A 11 10.89 -13.15 0.04
CA SER A 11 11.14 -14.09 -1.04
C SER A 11 9.94 -15.05 -1.21
N PRO A 12 9.71 -15.62 -2.40
CA PRO A 12 8.60 -16.56 -2.62
C PRO A 12 8.58 -17.73 -1.62
N THR A 13 9.75 -18.25 -1.24
CA THR A 13 9.88 -19.35 -0.28
C THR A 13 9.53 -18.94 1.16
N GLU A 14 9.79 -17.70 1.56
CA GLU A 14 9.35 -17.20 2.86
C GLU A 14 7.85 -16.91 2.86
N ALA A 15 7.32 -16.37 1.76
CA ALA A 15 5.90 -16.12 1.60
C ALA A 15 5.07 -17.40 1.73
N GLU A 16 5.50 -18.50 1.12
CA GLU A 16 4.85 -19.82 1.28
C GLU A 16 4.76 -20.27 2.76
N ARG A 17 5.79 -19.96 3.57
CA ARG A 17 5.77 -20.27 5.01
C ARG A 17 4.81 -19.37 5.77
N VAL A 18 4.82 -18.07 5.46
CA VAL A 18 3.95 -17.07 6.11
C VAL A 18 2.48 -17.32 5.80
N GLN A 19 2.15 -17.73 4.58
CA GLN A 19 0.78 -18.07 4.18
C GLN A 19 0.20 -19.31 4.88
N GLN A 20 1.03 -20.11 5.54
CA GLN A 20 0.63 -21.31 6.28
C GLN A 20 0.56 -21.10 7.80
N LEU A 21 0.86 -19.89 8.29
CA LEU A 21 0.77 -19.58 9.71
C LEU A 21 -0.68 -19.62 10.19
N ASP A 22 -0.88 -20.10 11.41
CA ASP A 22 -2.13 -19.90 12.13
C ASP A 22 -2.22 -18.45 12.65
N PRO A 23 -3.39 -18.00 13.14
CA PRO A 23 -3.57 -16.61 13.56
C PRO A 23 -2.60 -16.17 14.67
N ASP A 24 -2.40 -17.01 15.70
CA ASP A 24 -1.49 -16.69 16.80
C ASP A 24 -0.04 -16.54 16.29
N ALA A 25 0.39 -17.40 15.37
CA ALA A 25 1.71 -17.33 14.77
C ALA A 25 1.87 -16.16 13.78
N MET A 26 0.78 -15.73 13.14
CA MET A 26 0.75 -14.53 12.28
C MET A 26 0.94 -13.27 13.12
N ASP A 27 0.21 -13.13 14.22
CA ASP A 27 0.37 -12.01 15.15
C ASP A 27 1.81 -11.95 15.68
N ASP A 28 2.34 -13.09 16.12
CA ASP A 28 3.74 -13.24 16.54
C ASP A 28 4.75 -12.84 15.43
N TRP A 29 4.42 -13.15 14.17
CA TRP A 29 5.26 -12.82 13.02
C TRP A 29 5.22 -11.32 12.70
N LEU A 30 4.06 -10.69 12.82
CA LEU A 30 3.88 -9.24 12.66
C LEU A 30 4.57 -8.47 13.79
N ASP A 31 4.39 -8.89 15.04
CA ASP A 31 5.01 -8.27 16.22
C ASP A 31 6.54 -8.31 16.15
N ARG A 32 7.13 -9.42 15.68
CA ARG A 32 8.59 -9.52 15.47
C ARG A 32 9.09 -8.60 14.37
N ARG A 33 8.21 -8.18 13.46
CA ARG A 33 8.48 -7.24 12.37
C ARG A 33 8.02 -5.82 12.70
N ASP A 34 7.55 -5.56 13.92
CA ASP A 34 7.13 -4.22 14.34
C ASP A 34 8.31 -3.23 14.18
N GLY A 35 8.09 -2.19 13.37
CA GLY A 35 9.12 -1.22 12.95
C GLY A 35 10.11 -1.68 11.85
N ALA A 36 9.96 -2.90 11.30
CA ALA A 36 10.81 -3.46 10.24
C ALA A 36 10.05 -3.80 8.95
N CYS A 37 8.88 -3.19 8.72
CA CYS A 37 8.22 -3.23 7.43
C CYS A 37 9.08 -2.56 6.35
N SER A 38 8.91 -3.00 5.11
CA SER A 38 9.59 -2.39 3.95
C SER A 38 8.95 -1.04 3.61
N ILE A 39 7.63 -0.96 3.70
CA ILE A 39 6.85 0.26 3.49
C ILE A 39 5.83 0.39 4.61
N ASP A 40 5.75 1.58 5.20
CA ASP A 40 4.68 2.00 6.09
C ASP A 40 3.97 3.18 5.43
N LEU A 41 2.73 3.00 4.99
CA LEU A 41 1.95 4.08 4.40
C LEU A 41 1.19 4.89 5.46
N ASP A 42 1.25 4.54 6.75
CA ASP A 42 0.42 5.06 7.82
C ASP A 42 -1.03 5.23 7.31
N LYS A 43 -1.59 6.44 7.31
CA LYS A 43 -2.96 6.73 6.84
C LYS A 43 -3.01 7.24 5.40
N ALA A 44 -1.87 7.32 4.70
CA ALA A 44 -1.80 7.84 3.34
C ALA A 44 -2.34 6.87 2.28
N TRP A 45 -2.49 5.59 2.61
CA TRP A 45 -2.79 4.50 1.66
C TRP A 45 -4.03 4.74 0.80
N HIS A 46 -5.13 5.26 1.36
CA HIS A 46 -6.38 5.42 0.60
C HIS A 46 -6.31 6.66 -0.31
N GLY A 47 -5.69 7.75 0.18
CA GLY A 47 -5.41 8.92 -0.65
C GLY A 47 -4.46 8.59 -1.81
N LEU A 48 -3.45 7.76 -1.56
CA LEU A 48 -2.53 7.25 -2.58
C LEU A 48 -3.29 6.38 -3.59
N HIS A 49 -4.07 5.40 -3.13
CA HIS A 49 -4.88 4.54 -4.00
C HIS A 49 -5.79 5.39 -4.90
N PHE A 50 -6.57 6.30 -4.31
CA PHE A 50 -7.48 7.16 -5.06
C PHE A 50 -6.76 8.04 -6.09
N THR A 51 -5.61 8.61 -5.72
CA THR A 51 -4.83 9.46 -6.65
C THR A 51 -4.29 8.65 -7.84
N LEU A 52 -4.00 7.37 -7.66
CA LEU A 52 -3.50 6.49 -8.72
C LEU A 52 -4.61 5.92 -9.60
N THR A 53 -5.77 5.61 -9.03
CA THR A 53 -6.83 4.87 -9.73
C THR A 53 -8.03 5.73 -10.12
N GLY A 54 -8.23 6.86 -9.44
CA GLY A 54 -9.46 7.67 -9.52
C GLY A 54 -10.67 7.01 -8.85
N SER A 55 -10.47 5.93 -8.10
CA SER A 55 -11.52 5.19 -7.41
C SER A 55 -11.15 4.95 -5.95
N ALA A 56 -12.15 4.91 -5.07
CA ALA A 56 -11.91 4.68 -3.64
C ALA A 56 -11.47 3.23 -3.35
N TRP A 57 -12.05 2.26 -4.06
CA TRP A 57 -11.89 0.84 -3.72
C TRP A 57 -11.67 -0.08 -4.92
N ASP A 58 -11.79 0.46 -6.14
CA ASP A 58 -11.70 -0.37 -7.35
C ASP A 58 -10.25 -0.72 -7.68
N THR A 59 -9.99 -2.01 -7.84
CA THR A 59 -8.68 -2.56 -8.19
C THR A 59 -8.52 -2.91 -9.66
N SER A 60 -9.56 -2.72 -10.48
CA SER A 60 -9.58 -3.13 -11.89
C SER A 60 -8.57 -2.38 -12.79
N GLY A 61 -8.04 -1.25 -12.32
CA GLY A 61 -6.98 -0.49 -12.98
C GLY A 61 -5.58 -1.06 -12.76
N SER A 62 -4.62 -0.68 -13.59
CA SER A 62 -3.27 -1.26 -13.60
C SER A 62 -2.54 -1.12 -12.25
N LEU A 63 -2.68 0.04 -11.58
CA LEU A 63 -2.14 0.32 -10.23
C LEU A 63 -3.15 0.04 -9.10
N GLY A 64 -4.35 -0.45 -9.41
CA GLY A 64 -5.39 -0.73 -8.42
C GLY A 64 -4.98 -1.78 -7.40
N ASP A 65 -4.13 -2.72 -7.82
CA ASP A 65 -3.65 -3.79 -6.96
C ASP A 65 -2.65 -3.35 -5.89
N LEU A 66 -2.10 -2.14 -5.97
CA LEU A 66 -1.01 -1.70 -5.10
C LEU A 66 -1.34 -1.84 -3.62
N VAL A 67 -2.56 -1.46 -3.23
CA VAL A 67 -2.99 -1.40 -1.83
C VAL A 67 -4.07 -2.45 -1.53
N LEU A 68 -5.01 -2.63 -2.46
CA LEU A 68 -6.22 -3.43 -2.24
C LEU A 68 -6.25 -4.72 -3.09
N GLY A 69 -5.22 -4.98 -3.90
CA GLY A 69 -5.13 -6.19 -4.72
C GLY A 69 -4.42 -7.34 -4.03
N GLY A 70 -3.85 -8.23 -4.83
CA GLY A 70 -3.22 -9.46 -4.34
C GLY A 70 -4.24 -10.49 -3.82
N ASP A 71 -3.73 -11.64 -3.43
CA ASP A 71 -4.53 -12.76 -2.95
C ASP A 71 -4.65 -12.72 -1.43
N GLU A 72 -5.88 -12.69 -0.91
CA GLU A 72 -6.14 -12.80 0.52
C GLU A 72 -5.73 -14.19 1.04
N PHE A 73 -5.15 -14.24 2.24
CA PHE A 73 -4.81 -15.49 2.91
C PHE A 73 -4.93 -15.35 4.43
N GLY A 74 -5.02 -16.47 5.15
CA GLY A 74 -5.15 -16.46 6.60
C GLY A 74 -6.50 -15.94 7.10
N GLU A 75 -6.53 -15.50 8.36
CA GLU A 75 -7.72 -14.95 9.01
C GLU A 75 -7.70 -13.41 9.05
N ASP A 76 -8.84 -12.81 9.38
CA ASP A 76 -9.01 -11.36 9.52
C ASP A 76 -8.23 -10.84 10.73
N LEU A 77 -7.37 -9.85 10.52
CA LEU A 77 -6.51 -9.23 11.54
C LEU A 77 -7.10 -7.91 12.10
N GLY A 78 -8.39 -7.64 11.84
CA GLY A 78 -9.15 -6.49 12.33
C GLY A 78 -9.70 -5.60 11.22
N TYR A 79 -8.98 -5.47 10.10
CA TYR A 79 -9.41 -4.75 8.90
C TYR A 79 -9.39 -5.61 7.64
N GLY A 80 -9.45 -6.94 7.81
CA GLY A 80 -9.41 -7.93 6.76
C GLY A 80 -8.19 -8.85 6.87
N PRO A 81 -8.17 -9.91 6.04
CA PRO A 81 -7.04 -10.82 5.96
C PRO A 81 -5.81 -10.14 5.32
N PRO A 82 -4.59 -10.58 5.66
CA PRO A 82 -3.40 -10.18 4.94
C PRO A 82 -3.49 -10.61 3.46
N ARG A 83 -2.77 -9.89 2.62
CA ARG A 83 -2.77 -10.08 1.17
C ARG A 83 -1.37 -10.40 0.68
N TRP A 84 -1.27 -11.34 -0.26
CA TRP A 84 -0.03 -11.66 -0.95
C TRP A 84 0.00 -11.02 -2.33
N LEU A 85 0.99 -10.14 -2.54
CA LEU A 85 1.30 -9.56 -3.83
C LEU A 85 2.54 -10.25 -4.39
N ALA A 86 2.32 -11.19 -5.32
CA ALA A 86 3.37 -12.04 -5.89
C ALA A 86 4.49 -11.24 -6.59
N ALA A 87 5.69 -11.80 -6.61
CA ALA A 87 6.89 -11.15 -7.16
C ALA A 87 6.73 -10.72 -8.63
N GLU A 88 6.06 -11.53 -9.45
CA GLU A 88 5.76 -11.20 -10.85
C GLU A 88 4.85 -9.96 -10.96
N ARG A 89 3.88 -9.84 -10.06
CA ARG A 89 2.99 -8.69 -10.01
C ARG A 89 3.72 -7.46 -9.46
N VAL A 90 4.59 -7.61 -8.46
CA VAL A 90 5.47 -6.54 -7.97
C VAL A 90 6.36 -6.00 -9.08
N ALA A 91 6.98 -6.86 -9.89
CA ALA A 91 7.79 -6.43 -11.03
C ALA A 91 6.96 -5.64 -12.06
N THR A 92 5.73 -6.08 -12.34
CA THR A 92 4.82 -5.37 -13.24
C THR A 92 4.44 -4.00 -12.69
N LEU A 93 4.01 -3.94 -11.42
CA LEU A 93 3.63 -2.70 -10.73
C LEU A 93 4.82 -1.75 -10.59
N SER A 94 6.04 -2.25 -10.35
CA SER A 94 7.26 -1.43 -10.31
C SER A 94 7.49 -0.70 -11.63
N ALA A 95 7.24 -1.34 -12.77
CA ALA A 95 7.37 -0.71 -14.08
C ALA A 95 6.30 0.36 -14.30
N GLU A 96 5.03 0.04 -13.98
CA GLU A 96 3.91 0.99 -14.10
C GLU A 96 4.08 2.22 -13.18
N LEU A 97 4.61 2.02 -11.97
CA LEU A 97 4.96 3.08 -11.04
C LEU A 97 6.06 3.99 -11.57
N ASP A 98 7.01 3.44 -12.35
CA ASP A 98 8.10 4.23 -12.93
C ASP A 98 7.65 5.09 -14.12
N ASP A 99 6.54 4.73 -14.79
CA ASP A 99 5.92 5.53 -15.84
C ASP A 99 5.25 6.82 -15.32
N LEU A 100 4.97 6.89 -14.00
CA LEU A 100 4.41 8.07 -13.36
C LEU A 100 5.44 8.73 -12.43
N SER A 101 5.95 9.89 -12.85
CA SER A 101 6.91 10.65 -12.04
C SER A 101 6.27 11.16 -10.74
N VAL A 102 7.09 11.41 -9.70
CA VAL A 102 6.61 11.97 -8.43
C VAL A 102 5.96 13.35 -8.63
N GLY A 103 6.50 14.15 -9.55
CA GLY A 103 5.93 15.45 -9.89
C GLY A 103 4.58 15.33 -10.60
N ASP A 104 4.44 14.39 -11.52
CA ASP A 104 3.18 14.14 -12.22
C ASP A 104 2.14 13.53 -11.27
N PHE A 105 2.55 12.67 -10.33
CA PHE A 105 1.69 12.18 -9.26
C PHE A 105 1.15 13.33 -8.41
N ALA A 106 2.01 14.27 -8.00
CA ALA A 106 1.59 15.44 -7.21
C ALA A 106 0.53 16.28 -7.94
N GLN A 107 0.63 16.40 -9.26
CA GLN A 107 -0.35 17.11 -10.08
C GLN A 107 -1.70 16.39 -10.23
N ARG A 108 -1.77 15.08 -9.92
CA ARG A 108 -3.01 14.29 -9.93
C ARG A 108 -3.81 14.39 -8.64
N ILE A 109 -3.23 14.95 -7.56
CA ILE A 109 -3.92 15.07 -6.28
C ILE A 109 -5.06 16.07 -6.43
N ASP A 110 -6.29 15.58 -6.27
CA ASP A 110 -7.50 16.39 -6.27
C ASP A 110 -8.17 16.32 -4.89
N PHE A 111 -7.88 17.29 -4.04
CA PHE A 111 -8.46 17.39 -2.69
C PHE A 111 -9.98 17.51 -2.70
N THR A 112 -10.57 18.10 -3.74
CA THR A 112 -12.03 18.21 -3.86
C THR A 112 -12.65 16.83 -4.06
N GLN A 113 -12.03 16.00 -4.90
CA GLN A 113 -12.48 14.62 -5.12
C GLN A 113 -12.18 13.73 -3.92
N LEU A 114 -11.00 13.85 -3.30
CA LEU A 114 -10.65 13.10 -2.09
C LEU A 114 -11.67 13.35 -0.96
N GLU A 115 -12.10 14.60 -0.76
CA GLU A 115 -13.15 14.94 0.20
C GLU A 115 -14.52 14.42 -0.25
N ALA A 116 -14.92 14.67 -1.50
CA ALA A 116 -16.24 14.29 -2.01
C ALA A 116 -16.49 12.78 -2.02
N GLN A 117 -15.44 11.99 -2.24
CA GLN A 117 -15.49 10.52 -2.23
C GLN A 117 -15.30 9.93 -0.83
N ALA A 118 -15.22 10.77 0.21
CA ALA A 118 -15.01 10.37 1.60
C ALA A 118 -13.78 9.45 1.78
N ILE A 119 -12.69 9.78 1.07
CA ILE A 119 -11.45 9.01 1.13
C ILE A 119 -10.88 9.06 2.53
N TYR A 120 -10.39 7.91 3.03
CA TYR A 120 -9.79 7.83 4.35
C TYR A 120 -8.39 8.47 4.35
N PRO A 121 -7.97 9.11 5.45
CA PRO A 121 -8.78 9.59 6.56
C PRO A 121 -9.58 10.85 6.17
N PRO A 122 -10.66 11.20 6.89
CA PRO A 122 -11.52 12.34 6.55
C PRO A 122 -10.86 13.69 6.90
N ILE A 123 -9.73 13.99 6.27
CA ILE A 123 -8.90 15.19 6.49
C ILE A 123 -8.68 16.01 5.21
N TRP A 124 -9.06 15.48 4.04
CA TRP A 124 -8.73 16.06 2.74
C TRP A 124 -9.38 17.43 2.44
N GLY A 125 -10.48 17.76 3.13
CA GLY A 125 -11.17 19.05 3.02
C GLY A 125 -10.51 20.22 3.78
N ARG A 126 -9.40 19.97 4.47
CA ARG A 126 -8.70 20.98 5.29
C ARG A 126 -7.80 21.85 4.41
N ALA A 127 -8.35 22.95 3.93
CA ALA A 127 -7.67 23.85 2.99
C ALA A 127 -6.31 24.39 3.50
N ASP A 128 -6.17 24.61 4.81
CA ASP A 128 -4.95 25.10 5.45
C ASP A 128 -3.86 24.02 5.60
N GLU A 129 -4.22 22.73 5.51
CA GLU A 129 -3.30 21.60 5.61
C GLU A 129 -2.90 21.02 4.23
N GLN A 130 -3.45 21.51 3.12
CA GLN A 130 -3.25 20.90 1.78
C GLN A 130 -1.79 20.78 1.34
N ALA A 131 -0.92 21.73 1.71
CA ALA A 131 0.50 21.64 1.39
C ALA A 131 1.17 20.47 2.12
N ASP A 132 0.87 20.28 3.40
CA ASP A 132 1.41 19.19 4.22
C ASP A 132 0.83 17.83 3.76
N LEU A 133 -0.46 17.78 3.43
CA LEU A 133 -1.11 16.58 2.89
C LEU A 133 -0.57 16.20 1.50
N THR A 134 -0.21 17.19 0.68
CA THR A 134 0.47 16.95 -0.60
C THR A 134 1.84 16.31 -0.37
N ASN A 135 2.63 16.86 0.56
CA ASN A 135 3.94 16.30 0.90
C ASN A 135 3.81 14.87 1.44
N LEU A 136 2.83 14.61 2.31
CA LEU A 136 2.54 13.27 2.83
C LEU A 136 2.32 12.25 1.70
N LEU A 137 1.44 12.56 0.74
CA LEU A 137 1.15 11.67 -0.39
C LEU A 137 2.35 11.50 -1.33
N VAL A 138 3.09 12.58 -1.58
CA VAL A 138 4.27 12.60 -2.44
C VAL A 138 5.41 11.77 -1.84
N GLU A 139 5.66 11.90 -0.54
CA GLU A 139 6.67 11.12 0.18
C GLU A 139 6.29 9.63 0.21
N ALA A 140 5.03 9.31 0.53
CA ALA A 140 4.52 7.94 0.51
C ALA A 140 4.65 7.31 -0.89
N TYR A 141 4.30 8.05 -1.95
CA TYR A 141 4.44 7.58 -3.33
C TYR A 141 5.92 7.37 -3.70
N GLY A 142 6.81 8.29 -3.32
CA GLY A 142 8.25 8.17 -3.55
C GLY A 142 8.85 6.93 -2.87
N GLN A 143 8.51 6.68 -1.61
CA GLN A 143 8.93 5.50 -0.87
C GLN A 143 8.42 4.22 -1.54
N LEU A 144 7.15 4.20 -1.92
CA LEU A 144 6.54 3.05 -2.57
C LEU A 144 7.24 2.71 -3.88
N ARG A 145 7.57 3.70 -4.72
CA ARG A 145 8.35 3.50 -5.95
C ARG A 145 9.71 2.88 -5.71
N GLU A 146 10.45 3.37 -4.72
CA GLU A 146 11.79 2.88 -4.41
C GLU A 146 11.76 1.43 -3.93
N GLU A 147 10.87 1.13 -2.99
CA GLU A 147 10.76 -0.21 -2.40
C GLU A 147 10.20 -1.24 -3.39
N PHE A 148 9.25 -0.86 -4.27
CA PHE A 148 8.80 -1.73 -5.36
C PHE A 148 9.94 -2.04 -6.33
N ARG A 149 10.79 -1.06 -6.68
CA ARG A 149 11.96 -1.30 -7.53
C ARG A 149 12.97 -2.23 -6.87
N ARG A 150 13.19 -2.06 -5.57
CA ARG A 150 14.07 -2.91 -4.77
C ARG A 150 13.57 -4.35 -4.71
N ALA A 151 12.30 -4.56 -4.36
CA ALA A 151 11.69 -5.88 -4.30
C ALA A 151 11.66 -6.56 -5.67
N ALA A 152 11.30 -5.83 -6.74
CA ALA A 152 11.32 -6.34 -8.10
C ALA A 152 12.73 -6.80 -8.53
N SER A 153 13.77 -6.04 -8.15
CA SER A 153 15.18 -6.40 -8.44
C SER A 153 15.64 -7.63 -7.66
N ALA A 154 15.09 -7.85 -6.46
CA ALA A 154 15.40 -9.00 -5.63
C ALA A 154 14.59 -10.26 -6.01
N GLY A 155 13.51 -10.11 -6.78
CA GLY A 155 12.55 -11.19 -7.05
C GLY A 155 11.64 -11.48 -5.86
N ASP A 156 11.43 -10.48 -5.00
CA ASP A 156 10.58 -10.56 -3.82
C ASP A 156 9.14 -10.13 -4.15
N GLY A 157 8.19 -10.67 -3.38
CA GLY A 157 6.82 -10.16 -3.31
C GLY A 157 6.56 -9.42 -2.01
N PHE A 158 5.32 -8.97 -1.80
CA PHE A 158 4.91 -8.31 -0.56
C PHE A 158 3.77 -9.05 0.13
N VAL A 159 3.91 -9.23 1.44
CA VAL A 159 2.74 -9.38 2.32
C VAL A 159 2.25 -7.98 2.68
N VAL A 160 1.01 -7.68 2.33
CA VAL A 160 0.34 -6.41 2.59
C VAL A 160 -0.65 -6.63 3.72
N VAL A 161 -0.58 -5.79 4.75
CA VAL A 161 -1.41 -5.92 5.95
C VAL A 161 -2.11 -4.60 6.21
N MET A 162 -3.40 -4.69 6.56
CA MET A 162 -4.20 -3.56 6.99
C MET A 162 -4.54 -3.74 8.48
N LEU A 163 -4.10 -2.78 9.32
CA LEU A 163 -4.14 -2.84 10.79
C LEU A 163 -4.82 -1.61 11.42
#